data_AF-A0A831YCW1-F1
#
_entry.id   AF-A0A831YCW1-F1
#
_cell.length_a   1.000
_cell.length_b   1.000
_cell.length_c   1.000
_cell.angle_alpha   90.00
_cell.angle_beta   90.00
_cell.angle_gamma   90.00
#
_symmetry.space_group_name_H-M   'P 1'
#
loop_
_entity.id
_entity.type
_entity.pdbx_description
1 polymer ?
#
loop_
_entity_poly.entity_id
_entity_poly.type
_entity_poly.pdbx_seq_one_letter_code
_entity_poly.pdbx_strand_id
1 'polypeptide(L)'
;MLVVTGFDLWSVGTVVGLDEFVDEFNGKIADWAGRRGKKLEQLRLSPEDFSKCDVALSSDEVVEVKEYLKSTTYLYKLKTSETFRTVPGFMKLAKAADVLFRVAVGDEVLLTFIDVDGRKLEDREKIINMNRQFLRLASGGLGYTELYMLATALAARYSPGRLARLVLIKEKYFTSMPLGASASPYDEAFYSLFRKFADFYIGLVEAKSQYTEAIASALLTYIQTRDLSRLYSILR
;
A
#
# COMPACT_ATOMS: atom_id res chain seq x y z
N MET A 1 1.80 4.37 11.23
CA MET A 1 1.72 5.27 10.07
C MET A 1 0.54 4.90 9.18
N LEU A 2 -0.33 5.85 8.88
CA LEU A 2 -1.46 5.67 7.98
C LEU A 2 -1.03 6.14 6.59
N VAL A 3 -0.84 5.19 5.65
CA VAL A 3 -0.28 5.44 4.29
C VAL A 3 -1.06 6.52 3.50
N VAL A 4 -2.31 6.78 3.88
CA VAL A 4 -3.16 7.80 3.25
C VAL A 4 -2.73 9.22 3.65
N THR A 5 -2.56 9.46 4.95
CA THR A 5 -2.30 10.80 5.50
C THR A 5 -0.83 11.04 5.78
N GLY A 6 -0.07 10.00 6.15
CA GLY A 6 1.32 10.11 6.58
C GLY A 6 1.50 10.27 8.09
N PHE A 7 0.40 10.41 8.82
CA PHE A 7 0.43 10.51 10.27
C PHE A 7 0.61 9.14 10.93
N ASP A 8 1.32 9.13 12.05
CA ASP A 8 1.18 8.04 13.00
C ASP A 8 -0.10 8.25 13.79
N LEU A 9 -0.92 7.21 13.91
CA LEU A 9 -2.16 7.29 14.69
C LEU A 9 -1.91 7.77 16.13
N TRP A 10 -0.76 7.40 16.70
CA TRP A 10 -0.30 7.82 18.02
C TRP A 10 0.12 9.30 18.12
N SER A 11 0.35 9.98 17.00
CA SER A 11 0.68 11.42 16.97
C SER A 11 -0.55 12.33 16.83
N VAL A 12 -1.73 11.75 16.56
CA VAL A 12 -3.00 12.48 16.48
C VAL A 12 -3.45 12.86 17.88
N GLY A 13 -3.74 14.15 18.11
CA GLY A 13 -4.11 14.72 19.41
C GLY A 13 -2.94 15.12 20.31
N THR A 14 -1.71 14.69 20.01
CA THR A 14 -0.49 15.05 20.75
C THR A 14 0.42 16.00 19.98
N VAL A 15 0.55 15.81 18.67
CA VAL A 15 1.40 16.61 17.77
C VAL A 15 0.58 17.29 16.67
N VAL A 16 -0.51 16.66 16.25
CA VAL A 16 -1.39 17.14 15.18
C VAL A 16 -2.81 17.22 15.72
N GLY A 17 -3.52 18.32 15.45
CA GLY A 17 -4.90 18.48 15.91
C GLY A 17 -5.82 17.39 15.35
N LEU A 18 -6.81 16.94 16.13
CA LEU A 18 -7.78 15.95 15.64
C LEU A 18 -8.54 16.45 14.42
N ASP A 19 -8.94 17.73 14.44
CA ASP A 19 -9.66 18.37 13.34
C ASP A 19 -8.77 18.46 12.08
N GLU A 20 -7.50 18.83 12.24
CA GLU A 20 -6.52 18.86 11.15
C GLU A 20 -6.33 17.48 10.51
N PHE A 21 -6.23 16.43 11.34
CA PHE A 21 -6.16 15.05 10.86
C PHE A 21 -7.41 14.65 10.07
N VAL A 22 -8.60 14.99 10.59
CA VAL A 22 -9.89 14.69 9.95
C VAL A 22 -10.01 15.41 8.61
N ASP A 23 -9.66 16.69 8.55
CA ASP A 23 -9.69 17.49 7.33
C ASP A 23 -8.72 16.96 6.27
N GLU A 24 -7.48 16.67 6.66
CA GLU A 24 -6.48 16.15 5.75
C GLU A 24 -6.88 14.75 5.23
N PHE A 25 -7.39 13.88 6.10
CA PHE A 25 -7.89 12.57 5.71
C PHE A 25 -9.07 12.68 4.74
N ASN A 26 -10.06 13.51 5.06
CA ASN A 26 -11.27 13.66 4.26
C ASN A 26 -10.98 14.28 2.89
N GLY A 27 -10.07 15.26 2.80
CA GLY A 27 -9.62 15.81 1.52
C GLY A 27 -8.99 14.74 0.63
N LYS A 28 -8.12 13.90 1.21
CA LYS A 28 -7.45 12.82 0.49
C LYS A 28 -8.41 11.69 0.08
N ILE A 29 -9.41 11.37 0.91
CA ILE A 29 -10.44 10.39 0.58
C ILE A 29 -11.40 10.89 -0.49
N ALA A 30 -11.76 12.18 -0.49
CA ALA A 30 -12.68 12.74 -1.47
C ALA A 30 -12.15 12.58 -2.91
N ASP A 31 -10.88 12.88 -3.13
CA ASP A 31 -10.20 12.71 -4.42
C ASP A 31 -10.22 11.25 -4.93
N TRP A 32 -10.17 10.29 -4.01
CA TRP A 32 -10.07 8.87 -4.33
C TRP A 32 -11.44 8.19 -4.46
N ALA A 33 -12.35 8.44 -3.51
CA ALA A 33 -13.68 7.88 -3.49
C ALA A 33 -14.54 8.39 -4.66
N GLY A 34 -14.37 9.66 -5.06
CA GLY A 34 -15.00 10.23 -6.25
C GLY A 34 -14.63 9.47 -7.54
N ARG A 35 -13.37 9.04 -7.67
CA ARG A 35 -12.87 8.28 -8.83
C ARG A 35 -13.33 6.82 -8.86
N ARG A 36 -13.72 6.26 -7.71
CA ARG A 36 -14.14 4.85 -7.55
C ARG A 36 -15.64 4.66 -7.34
N GLY A 37 -16.45 5.74 -7.44
CA GLY A 37 -17.91 5.68 -7.36
C GLY A 37 -18.46 5.12 -6.04
N LYS A 38 -17.71 5.22 -4.94
CA LYS A 38 -18.10 4.68 -3.63
C LYS A 38 -18.88 5.72 -2.81
N LYS A 39 -19.73 5.24 -1.89
CA LYS A 39 -20.49 6.08 -0.94
C LYS A 39 -19.52 6.78 0.03
N LEU A 40 -19.12 7.99 -0.35
CA LEU A 40 -18.15 8.84 0.34
C LEU A 40 -18.50 9.07 1.81
N GLU A 41 -19.79 9.18 2.12
CA GLU A 41 -20.30 9.44 3.48
C GLU A 41 -19.96 8.33 4.48
N GLN A 42 -19.76 7.09 4.04
CA GLN A 42 -19.39 5.98 4.94
C GLN A 42 -17.89 5.94 5.26
N LEU A 43 -17.09 6.71 4.53
CA LEU A 43 -15.63 6.74 4.64
C LEU A 43 -15.14 8.04 5.32
N ARG A 44 -15.95 9.10 5.32
CA ARG A 44 -15.60 10.38 5.95
C ARG A 44 -15.51 10.25 7.46
N LEU A 45 -14.44 10.80 7.99
CA LEU A 45 -14.26 10.99 9.42
C LEU A 45 -14.94 12.26 9.89
N SER A 46 -15.36 12.25 11.14
CA SER A 46 -15.78 13.41 11.94
C SER A 46 -15.03 13.37 13.26
N PRO A 47 -14.73 14.50 13.91
CA PRO A 47 -14.11 14.51 15.24
C PRO A 47 -14.89 13.65 16.26
N GLU A 48 -16.23 13.60 16.13
CA GLU A 48 -17.12 12.79 16.96
C GLU A 48 -16.83 11.28 16.86
N ASP A 49 -16.27 10.81 15.73
CA ASP A 49 -15.89 9.41 15.54
C ASP A 49 -14.77 8.97 16.50
N PHE A 50 -14.09 9.92 17.16
CA PHE A 50 -13.03 9.68 18.14
C PHE A 50 -13.44 10.07 19.56
N SER A 51 -14.66 10.59 19.75
CA SER A 51 -15.13 11.13 21.03
C SER A 51 -15.55 10.06 22.05
N LYS A 52 -15.92 8.86 21.58
CA LYS A 52 -16.41 7.76 22.43
C LYS A 52 -15.79 6.43 22.01
N CYS A 53 -15.41 5.65 23.02
CA CYS A 53 -14.85 4.30 22.87
C CYS A 53 -15.93 3.25 23.18
N ASP A 54 -16.91 3.11 22.29
CA ASP A 54 -18.11 2.31 22.51
C ASP A 54 -18.31 1.16 21.50
N VAL A 55 -17.46 1.06 20.47
CA VAL A 55 -17.55 -0.01 19.46
C VAL A 55 -16.86 -1.26 19.97
N ALA A 56 -17.61 -2.32 20.21
CA ALA A 56 -17.05 -3.61 20.64
C ALA A 56 -16.17 -4.21 19.52
N LEU A 57 -14.94 -4.61 19.87
CA LEU A 57 -14.05 -5.30 18.94
C LEU A 57 -14.57 -6.71 18.65
N SER A 58 -14.60 -7.08 17.39
CA SER A 58 -14.94 -8.43 16.97
C SER A 58 -13.86 -9.41 17.41
N SER A 59 -14.22 -10.68 17.51
CA SER A 59 -13.27 -11.70 17.95
C SER A 59 -12.10 -11.92 16.97
N ASP A 60 -12.21 -11.44 15.73
CA ASP A 60 -11.18 -11.49 14.71
C ASP A 60 -10.19 -10.32 14.80
N GLU A 61 -10.54 -9.24 15.51
CA GLU A 61 -9.66 -8.08 15.74
C GLU A 61 -8.79 -8.26 17.00
N VAL A 62 -9.01 -9.34 17.76
CA VAL A 62 -8.40 -9.62 19.08
C VAL A 62 -7.49 -10.86 19.01
N VAL A 63 -6.85 -11.12 17.85
CA VAL A 63 -6.06 -12.34 17.61
C VAL A 63 -4.84 -12.43 18.53
N GLU A 64 -4.06 -11.36 18.69
CA GLU A 64 -2.88 -11.36 19.58
C GLU A 64 -3.25 -11.58 21.05
N VAL A 65 -4.34 -10.96 21.51
CA VAL A 65 -4.84 -11.13 22.87
C VAL A 65 -5.45 -12.52 23.07
N LYS A 66 -6.09 -13.12 22.06
CA LYS A 66 -6.55 -14.52 22.09
C LYS A 66 -5.37 -15.48 22.27
N GLU A 67 -4.29 -15.32 21.50
CA GLU A 67 -3.09 -16.17 21.63
C GLU A 67 -2.41 -15.99 22.99
N TYR A 68 -2.33 -14.75 23.49
CA TYR A 68 -1.84 -14.47 24.84
C TYR A 68 -2.72 -15.12 25.93
N LEU A 69 -4.05 -15.02 25.84
CA LEU A 69 -4.98 -15.57 26.83
C LEU A 69 -5.08 -17.11 26.77
N LYS A 70 -4.89 -17.72 25.60
CA LYS A 70 -4.76 -19.19 25.47
C LYS A 70 -3.54 -19.74 26.21
N SER A 71 -2.50 -18.93 26.40
CA SER A 71 -1.31 -19.32 27.14
C SER A 71 -1.49 -19.28 28.67
N THR A 72 -2.60 -18.73 29.16
CA THR A 72 -2.92 -18.61 30.59
C THR A 72 -4.04 -19.57 31.00
N THR A 73 -3.81 -20.38 32.04
CA THR A 73 -4.64 -21.52 32.46
C THR A 73 -6.05 -21.15 32.97
N TYR A 74 -6.31 -19.87 33.17
CA TYR A 74 -7.58 -19.32 33.60
C TYR A 74 -8.01 -18.32 32.54
N LEU A 75 -9.12 -18.52 31.81
CA LEU A 75 -9.98 -17.45 31.22
C LEU A 75 -11.00 -17.90 30.14
N TYR A 76 -11.46 -19.15 30.10
CA TYR A 76 -12.57 -19.54 29.19
C TYR A 76 -13.97 -19.01 29.58
N LYS A 77 -14.08 -18.03 30.48
CA LYS A 77 -15.36 -17.38 30.85
C LYS A 77 -15.50 -15.93 30.39
N LEU A 78 -14.46 -15.28 29.88
CA LEU A 78 -14.53 -13.90 29.42
C LEU A 78 -14.74 -13.85 27.91
N LYS A 79 -15.93 -13.39 27.48
CA LYS A 79 -16.16 -13.02 26.08
C LYS A 79 -15.30 -11.80 25.76
N THR A 80 -14.13 -12.04 25.17
CA THR A 80 -13.18 -10.99 24.78
C THR A 80 -13.81 -9.99 23.80
N SER A 81 -14.79 -10.42 23.00
CA SER A 81 -15.55 -9.58 22.06
C SER A 81 -16.44 -8.52 22.72
N GLU A 82 -16.71 -8.61 24.03
CA GLU A 82 -17.51 -7.63 24.77
C GLU A 82 -16.63 -6.80 25.73
N THR A 83 -15.37 -7.20 25.91
CA THR A 83 -14.45 -6.65 26.91
C THR A 83 -13.66 -5.47 26.36
N PHE A 84 -13.25 -5.55 25.09
CA PHE A 84 -12.46 -4.51 24.45
C PHE A 84 -13.33 -3.70 23.49
N ARG A 85 -13.30 -2.38 23.67
CA ARG A 85 -13.99 -1.43 22.81
C ARG A 85 -12.99 -0.52 22.12
N THR A 86 -13.42 0.06 21.01
CA THR A 86 -12.66 0.98 20.19
C THR A 86 -13.52 2.16 19.76
N VAL A 87 -12.89 3.13 19.09
CA VAL A 87 -13.55 4.31 18.56
C VAL A 87 -14.13 4.02 17.16
N PRO A 88 -15.33 4.53 16.81
CA PRO A 88 -15.91 4.39 15.47
C PRO A 88 -14.96 4.80 14.33
N GLY A 89 -14.09 5.78 14.58
CA GLY A 89 -13.12 6.27 13.61
C GLY A 89 -12.20 5.18 13.07
N PHE A 90 -11.80 4.20 13.88
CA PHE A 90 -10.93 3.11 13.42
C PHE A 90 -11.61 2.20 12.41
N MET A 91 -12.91 1.95 12.56
CA MET A 91 -13.69 1.18 11.59
C MET A 91 -13.77 1.92 10.24
N LYS A 92 -13.95 3.24 10.27
CA LYS A 92 -13.97 4.07 9.06
C LYS A 92 -12.59 4.12 8.40
N LEU A 93 -11.52 4.26 9.19
CA LEU A 93 -10.14 4.21 8.70
C LEU A 93 -9.83 2.86 8.04
N ALA A 94 -10.23 1.75 8.65
CA ALA A 94 -10.05 0.41 8.10
C ALA A 94 -10.81 0.22 6.78
N LYS A 95 -12.08 0.64 6.73
CA LYS A 95 -12.90 0.62 5.50
C LYS A 95 -12.30 1.48 4.40
N ALA A 96 -11.78 2.65 4.75
CA ALA A 96 -11.12 3.54 3.81
C ALA A 96 -9.82 2.93 3.28
N ALA A 97 -8.99 2.35 4.14
CA ALA A 97 -7.79 1.62 3.73
C ALA A 97 -8.14 0.47 2.76
N ASP A 98 -9.14 -0.35 3.10
CA ASP A 98 -9.62 -1.44 2.25
C ASP A 98 -10.08 -0.93 0.87
N VAL A 99 -10.81 0.19 0.81
CA VAL A 99 -11.21 0.81 -0.46
C VAL A 99 -10.01 1.34 -1.24
N LEU A 100 -9.01 1.90 -0.57
CA LEU A 100 -7.85 2.52 -1.23
C LEU A 100 -6.87 1.51 -1.79
N PHE A 101 -6.53 0.48 -1.01
CA PHE A 101 -5.51 -0.50 -1.39
C PHE A 101 -6.02 -1.56 -2.36
N ARG A 102 -7.34 -1.64 -2.59
CA ARG A 102 -7.92 -2.60 -3.55
C ARG A 102 -7.45 -2.33 -4.97
N VAL A 103 -6.92 -3.37 -5.60
CA VAL A 103 -6.58 -3.43 -7.02
C VAL A 103 -7.14 -4.73 -7.59
N ALA A 104 -7.75 -4.63 -8.77
CA ALA A 104 -8.23 -5.79 -9.52
C ALA A 104 -7.11 -6.30 -10.44
N VAL A 105 -6.86 -7.60 -10.39
CA VAL A 105 -5.89 -8.31 -11.24
C VAL A 105 -6.63 -9.50 -11.85
N GLY A 106 -7.06 -9.36 -13.10
CA GLY A 106 -8.02 -10.30 -13.71
C GLY A 106 -9.33 -10.34 -12.91
N ASP A 107 -9.78 -11.54 -12.53
CA ASP A 107 -10.99 -11.75 -11.72
C ASP A 107 -10.74 -11.61 -10.21
N GLU A 108 -9.49 -11.37 -9.80
CA GLU A 108 -9.11 -11.29 -8.40
C GLU A 108 -9.04 -9.84 -7.90
N VAL A 109 -9.42 -9.62 -6.64
CA VAL A 109 -9.27 -8.33 -5.97
C VAL A 109 -8.31 -8.51 -4.80
N LEU A 110 -7.22 -7.74 -4.83
CA LEU A 110 -6.14 -7.79 -3.84
C LEU A 110 -6.02 -6.43 -3.14
N LEU A 111 -5.65 -6.43 -1.86
CA LEU A 111 -5.08 -5.24 -1.25
C LEU A 111 -3.59 -5.21 -1.57
N THR A 112 -3.11 -4.09 -2.07
CA THR A 112 -1.71 -3.97 -2.46
C THR A 112 -1.13 -2.61 -2.10
N PHE A 113 0.15 -2.60 -1.72
CA PHE A 113 0.93 -1.39 -1.48
C PHE A 113 2.42 -1.70 -1.57
N ILE A 114 3.21 -0.65 -1.76
CA ILE A 114 4.68 -0.72 -1.75
C ILE A 114 5.14 -0.34 -0.35
N ASP A 115 5.85 -1.26 0.30
CA ASP A 115 6.54 -1.01 1.55
C ASP A 115 8.02 -0.76 1.29
N VAL A 116 8.58 0.24 1.94
CA VAL A 116 9.99 0.66 1.78
C VAL A 116 10.61 0.77 3.17
N ASP A 117 11.80 0.21 3.34
CA ASP A 117 12.52 0.30 4.60
C ASP A 117 12.94 1.75 4.89
N GLY A 118 12.23 2.42 5.79
CA GLY A 118 12.41 3.83 6.10
C GLY A 118 11.66 4.33 7.31
N ARG A 119 12.40 4.74 8.34
CA ARG A 119 11.84 5.26 9.60
C ARG A 119 11.88 6.79 9.71
N LYS A 120 12.47 7.52 8.75
CA LYS A 120 12.63 8.98 8.82
C LYS A 120 11.37 9.69 8.33
N LEU A 121 11.03 10.82 8.96
CA LEU A 121 9.86 11.65 8.62
C LEU A 121 9.90 12.17 7.17
N GLU A 122 11.07 12.59 6.68
CA GLU A 122 11.29 13.09 5.32
C GLU A 122 11.00 12.05 4.22
N ASP A 123 11.06 10.76 4.56
CA ASP A 123 10.76 9.67 3.63
C ASP A 123 9.25 9.42 3.50
N ARG A 124 8.45 9.89 4.47
CA ARG A 124 7.01 9.58 4.55
C ARG A 124 6.26 10.16 3.38
N GLU A 125 6.50 11.43 3.05
CA GLU A 125 5.84 12.08 1.93
C GLU A 125 6.17 11.39 0.59
N LYS A 126 7.42 10.96 0.41
CA LYS A 126 7.84 10.19 -0.77
C LYS A 126 7.12 8.85 -0.85
N ILE A 127 7.03 8.10 0.26
CA ILE A 127 6.33 6.81 0.31
C ILE A 127 4.83 6.97 0.04
N ILE A 128 4.21 8.02 0.58
CA ILE A 128 2.80 8.35 0.34
C ILE A 128 2.56 8.65 -1.13
N ASN A 129 3.36 9.54 -1.73
CA ASN A 129 3.23 9.92 -3.12
C ASN A 129 3.48 8.73 -4.06
N MET A 130 4.46 7.89 -3.74
CA MET A 130 4.73 6.65 -4.45
C MET A 130 3.53 5.69 -4.42
N ASN A 131 2.97 5.42 -3.23
CA ASN A 131 1.81 4.52 -3.10
C ASN A 131 0.55 5.08 -3.75
N ARG A 132 0.35 6.40 -3.72
CA ARG A 132 -0.76 7.04 -4.45
C ARG A 132 -0.63 6.86 -5.95
N GLN A 133 0.56 7.10 -6.50
CA GLN A 133 0.79 6.90 -7.92
C GLN A 133 0.62 5.42 -8.28
N PHE A 134 1.18 4.52 -7.47
CA PHE A 134 1.04 3.08 -7.65
C PHE A 134 -0.42 2.65 -7.72
N LEU A 135 -1.20 2.93 -6.69
CA LEU A 135 -2.62 2.55 -6.61
C LEU A 135 -3.47 3.18 -7.73
N ARG A 136 -3.14 4.41 -8.16
CA ARG A 136 -3.81 5.09 -9.26
C ARG A 136 -3.59 4.33 -10.57
N LEU A 137 -2.35 3.94 -10.85
CA LEU A 137 -1.96 3.27 -12.09
C LEU A 137 -2.35 1.79 -12.10
N ALA A 138 -2.23 1.12 -10.96
CA ALA A 138 -2.62 -0.27 -10.77
C ALA A 138 -4.12 -0.51 -11.00
N SER A 139 -4.96 0.52 -10.80
CA SER A 139 -6.39 0.46 -11.10
C SER A 139 -6.73 0.30 -12.60
N GLY A 140 -5.72 0.35 -13.48
CA GLY A 140 -5.89 0.26 -14.94
C GLY A 140 -6.10 -1.13 -15.51
N GLY A 141 -6.23 -2.17 -14.68
CA GLY A 141 -6.42 -3.56 -15.12
C GLY A 141 -5.11 -4.30 -15.43
N LEU A 142 -4.06 -4.02 -14.66
CA LEU A 142 -2.75 -4.65 -14.81
C LEU A 142 -2.77 -6.10 -14.31
N GLY A 143 -2.04 -6.98 -15.00
CA GLY A 143 -1.69 -8.32 -14.54
C GLY A 143 -0.61 -8.31 -13.44
N TYR A 144 -0.32 -9.48 -12.88
CA TYR A 144 0.65 -9.64 -11.79
C TYR A 144 2.06 -9.15 -12.13
N THR A 145 2.56 -9.52 -13.31
CA THR A 145 3.89 -9.10 -13.80
C THR A 145 3.95 -7.57 -13.93
N GLU A 146 2.90 -6.98 -14.50
CA GLU A 146 2.84 -5.55 -14.76
C GLU A 146 2.75 -4.74 -13.47
N LEU A 147 1.98 -5.25 -12.50
CA LEU A 147 1.84 -4.69 -11.17
C LEU A 147 3.18 -4.74 -10.40
N TYR A 148 3.87 -5.89 -10.44
CA TYR A 148 5.20 -6.03 -9.85
C TYR A 148 6.21 -5.08 -10.48
N MET A 149 6.20 -4.95 -11.81
CA MET A 149 7.11 -4.06 -12.52
C MET A 149 6.79 -2.59 -12.28
N LEU A 150 5.52 -2.23 -12.15
CA LEU A 150 5.10 -0.87 -11.78
C LEU A 150 5.59 -0.53 -10.38
N ALA A 151 5.42 -1.44 -9.43
CA ALA A 151 5.93 -1.27 -8.07
C ALA A 151 7.46 -1.11 -8.06
N THR A 152 8.17 -1.95 -8.82
CA THR A 152 9.63 -1.89 -8.96
C THR A 152 10.10 -0.56 -9.55
N ALA A 153 9.44 -0.08 -10.61
CA ALA A 153 9.76 1.19 -11.28
C ALA A 153 9.54 2.39 -10.34
N LEU A 154 8.40 2.40 -9.62
CA LEU A 154 8.09 3.46 -8.68
C LEU A 154 9.04 3.47 -7.47
N ALA A 155 9.41 2.29 -6.94
CA ALA A 155 10.42 2.20 -5.89
C ALA A 155 11.78 2.76 -6.35
N ALA A 156 12.21 2.45 -7.58
CA ALA A 156 13.46 2.98 -8.12
C ALA A 156 13.45 4.51 -8.35
N ARG A 157 12.27 5.08 -8.62
CA ARG A 157 12.08 6.53 -8.77
C ARG A 157 12.03 7.26 -7.43
N TYR A 158 11.21 6.79 -6.49
CA TYR A 158 10.93 7.50 -5.24
C TYR A 158 11.88 7.15 -4.10
N SER A 159 12.47 5.96 -4.11
CA SER A 159 13.26 5.41 -3.00
C SER A 159 14.49 4.66 -3.49
N PRO A 160 15.41 5.35 -4.20
CA PRO A 160 16.54 4.69 -4.83
C PRO A 160 17.50 4.05 -3.83
N GLY A 161 17.94 2.83 -4.13
CA GLY A 161 18.92 2.08 -3.31
C GLY A 161 18.38 1.58 -1.96
N ARG A 162 17.07 1.63 -1.74
CA ARG A 162 16.44 1.17 -0.49
C ARG A 162 15.69 -0.12 -0.71
N LEU A 163 15.75 -1.01 0.27
CA LEU A 163 14.95 -2.23 0.26
C LEU A 163 13.46 -1.87 0.21
N ALA A 164 12.79 -2.36 -0.83
CA ALA A 164 11.36 -2.23 -0.98
C ALA A 164 10.73 -3.58 -1.31
N ARG A 165 9.46 -3.73 -0.95
CA ARG A 165 8.66 -4.92 -1.23
C ARG A 165 7.27 -4.52 -1.69
N LEU A 166 6.74 -5.30 -2.62
CA LEU A 166 5.33 -5.26 -2.98
C LEU A 166 4.59 -6.17 -2.01
N VAL A 167 3.63 -5.61 -1.28
CA VAL A 167 2.72 -6.36 -0.42
C VAL A 167 1.45 -6.66 -1.19
N LEU A 168 0.99 -7.91 -1.08
CA LEU A 168 -0.27 -8.40 -1.64
C LEU A 168 -1.02 -9.14 -0.54
N ILE A 169 -2.27 -8.75 -0.31
CA ILE A 169 -3.16 -9.40 0.65
C ILE A 169 -4.44 -9.81 -0.06
N LYS A 170 -4.76 -11.09 0.03
CA LYS A 170 -5.98 -11.70 -0.48
C LYS A 170 -6.68 -12.38 0.67
N GLU A 171 -7.82 -11.83 1.09
CA GLU A 171 -8.56 -12.33 2.25
C GLU A 171 -7.67 -12.44 3.50
N LYS A 172 -7.38 -13.65 3.97
CA LYS A 172 -6.52 -13.95 5.13
C LYS A 172 -5.06 -14.22 4.74
N TYR A 173 -4.75 -14.31 3.45
CA TYR A 173 -3.43 -14.63 2.94
C TYR A 173 -2.64 -13.36 2.69
N PHE A 174 -1.46 -13.30 3.31
CA PHE A 174 -0.48 -12.23 3.14
C PHE A 174 0.73 -12.78 2.39
N THR A 175 1.17 -12.07 1.35
CA THR A 175 2.46 -12.31 0.70
C THR A 175 3.17 -10.99 0.43
N SER A 176 4.51 -11.04 0.43
CA SER A 176 5.33 -9.89 0.08
C SER A 176 6.49 -10.31 -0.82
N MET A 177 6.72 -9.56 -1.90
CA MET A 177 7.78 -9.85 -2.86
C MET A 177 8.83 -8.73 -2.82
N PRO A 178 10.14 -9.04 -2.71
CA PRO A 178 11.18 -8.02 -2.78
C PRO A 178 11.20 -7.39 -4.17
N LEU A 179 11.34 -6.07 -4.26
CA LEU A 179 11.40 -5.36 -5.52
C LEU A 179 12.86 -5.34 -6.02
N GLY A 180 13.16 -6.14 -7.04
CA GLY A 180 14.53 -6.49 -7.41
C GLY A 180 15.47 -5.32 -7.77
N ALA A 181 14.95 -4.18 -8.25
CA ALA A 181 15.78 -3.00 -8.51
C ALA A 181 16.11 -2.17 -7.26
N SER A 182 15.32 -2.32 -6.21
CA SER A 182 15.45 -1.56 -4.95
C SER A 182 16.58 -2.10 -4.05
N ALA A 183 17.00 -3.36 -4.26
CA ALA A 183 17.86 -4.10 -3.34
C ALA A 183 19.37 -4.08 -3.66
N SER A 184 19.82 -3.45 -4.74
CA SER A 184 21.24 -3.50 -5.12
C SER A 184 21.84 -2.09 -5.31
N PRO A 185 22.09 -1.35 -4.22
CA PRO A 185 22.87 -0.11 -4.28
C PRO A 185 24.34 -0.35 -4.72
N TYR A 186 24.79 -1.61 -4.76
CA TYR A 186 26.17 -2.00 -5.07
C TYR A 186 26.45 -2.26 -6.56
N ASP A 187 25.45 -2.09 -7.44
CA ASP A 187 25.58 -2.22 -8.90
C ASP A 187 25.03 -0.95 -9.58
N GLU A 188 25.84 0.12 -9.54
CA GLU A 188 25.47 1.45 -10.08
C GLU A 188 25.12 1.39 -11.57
N ALA A 189 25.81 0.55 -12.35
CA ALA A 189 25.60 0.41 -13.78
C ALA A 189 24.21 -0.18 -14.07
N PHE A 190 23.87 -1.27 -13.38
CA PHE A 190 22.52 -1.85 -13.45
C PHE A 190 21.45 -0.85 -13.01
N TYR A 191 21.68 -0.16 -11.89
CA TYR A 191 20.71 0.76 -11.31
C TYR A 191 20.44 1.97 -12.21
N SER A 192 21.49 2.57 -12.77
CA SER A 192 21.41 3.70 -13.69
C SER A 192 20.64 3.34 -14.96
N LEU A 193 20.91 2.16 -15.52
CA LEU A 193 20.17 1.66 -16.68
C LEU A 193 18.70 1.38 -16.34
N PHE A 194 18.44 0.68 -15.24
CA PHE A 194 17.09 0.37 -14.81
C PHE A 194 16.25 1.62 -14.58
N ARG A 195 16.80 2.69 -14.00
CA ARG A 195 16.06 3.95 -13.79
C ARG A 195 15.53 4.54 -15.09
N LYS A 196 16.30 4.47 -16.18
CA LYS A 196 15.84 4.94 -17.50
C LYS A 196 14.63 4.13 -18.00
N PHE A 197 14.63 2.82 -17.77
CA PHE A 197 13.50 1.96 -18.11
C PHE A 197 12.32 2.08 -17.14
N ALA A 198 12.56 2.43 -15.88
CA ALA A 198 11.51 2.65 -14.88
C ALA A 198 10.58 3.80 -15.29
N ASP A 199 11.14 4.95 -15.67
CA ASP A 199 10.34 6.10 -16.11
C ASP A 199 9.60 5.81 -17.43
N PHE A 200 10.26 5.11 -18.36
CA PHE A 200 9.63 4.65 -19.60
C PHE A 200 8.44 3.72 -19.32
N TYR A 201 8.60 2.74 -18.43
CA TYR A 201 7.54 1.80 -18.07
C TYR A 201 6.37 2.49 -17.36
N ILE A 202 6.64 3.42 -16.44
CA ILE A 202 5.58 4.24 -15.81
C ILE A 202 4.80 5.00 -16.88
N GLY A 203 5.48 5.60 -17.86
CA GLY A 203 4.85 6.31 -18.98
C GLY A 203 3.96 5.40 -19.84
N LEU A 204 4.36 4.14 -20.07
CA LEU A 204 3.55 3.17 -20.81
C LEU A 204 2.26 2.80 -20.08
N VAL A 205 2.35 2.57 -18.77
CA VAL A 205 1.19 2.29 -17.91
C VAL A 205 0.25 3.49 -17.87
N GLU A 206 0.81 4.70 -17.73
CA GLU A 206 0.05 5.97 -17.77
C GLU A 206 -0.68 6.15 -19.10
N ALA A 207 -0.05 5.78 -20.21
CA ALA A 207 -0.63 5.83 -21.55
C ALA A 207 -1.59 4.66 -21.86
N LYS A 208 -1.76 3.69 -20.95
CA LYS A 208 -2.51 2.45 -21.17
C LYS A 208 -2.06 1.72 -22.44
N SER A 209 -0.74 1.65 -22.65
CA SER A 209 -0.16 1.04 -23.85
C SER A 209 -0.44 -0.46 -23.91
N GLN A 210 -0.73 -0.97 -25.10
CA GLN A 210 -0.87 -2.40 -25.38
C GLN A 210 0.43 -3.20 -25.17
N TYR A 211 1.58 -2.52 -25.10
CA TYR A 211 2.89 -3.16 -24.92
C TYR A 211 3.29 -3.34 -23.44
N THR A 212 2.45 -2.92 -22.50
CA THR A 212 2.76 -2.92 -21.06
C THR A 212 3.19 -4.30 -20.57
N GLU A 213 2.44 -5.35 -20.89
CA GLU A 213 2.74 -6.73 -20.49
C GLU A 213 4.08 -7.25 -21.05
N ALA A 214 4.30 -7.07 -22.35
CA ALA A 214 5.52 -7.56 -23.02
C ALA A 214 6.77 -6.88 -22.43
N ILE A 215 6.67 -5.57 -22.18
CA ILE A 215 7.77 -4.77 -21.63
C ILE A 215 7.99 -5.10 -20.16
N ALA A 216 6.92 -5.30 -19.37
CA ALA A 216 7.03 -5.79 -18.00
C ALA A 216 7.78 -7.12 -17.93
N SER A 217 7.42 -8.06 -18.80
CA SER A 217 8.04 -9.39 -18.87
C SER A 217 9.53 -9.32 -19.23
N ALA A 218 9.89 -8.49 -20.22
CA ALA A 218 11.27 -8.28 -20.63
C ALA A 218 12.11 -7.63 -19.51
N LEU A 219 11.56 -6.61 -18.83
CA LEU A 219 12.21 -5.94 -17.71
C LEU A 219 12.39 -6.87 -16.50
N LEU A 220 11.38 -7.69 -16.18
CA LEU A 220 11.47 -8.68 -15.11
C LEU A 220 12.58 -9.69 -15.40
N THR A 221 12.62 -10.20 -16.64
CA THR A 221 13.66 -11.13 -17.09
C THR A 221 15.05 -10.49 -16.98
N TYR A 222 15.19 -9.23 -17.37
CA TYR A 222 16.45 -8.49 -17.21
C TYR A 222 16.86 -8.35 -15.74
N ILE A 223 15.94 -8.01 -14.83
CA ILE A 223 16.23 -7.93 -13.39
C ILE A 223 16.77 -9.26 -12.86
N GLN A 224 16.16 -10.37 -13.30
CA GLN A 224 16.50 -11.72 -12.84
C GLN A 224 17.81 -12.25 -13.44
N THR A 225 18.05 -12.00 -14.72
CA THR A 225 19.15 -12.64 -15.48
C THR A 225 20.35 -11.74 -15.72
N ARG A 226 20.18 -10.42 -15.60
CA ARG A 226 21.16 -9.38 -15.99
C ARG A 226 21.55 -9.39 -17.48
N ASP A 227 20.76 -10.06 -18.32
CA ASP A 227 21.00 -10.13 -19.75
C ASP A 227 20.44 -8.91 -20.49
N LEU A 228 21.33 -8.05 -20.98
CA LEU A 228 21.00 -6.83 -21.74
C LEU A 228 20.26 -7.11 -23.05
N SER A 229 20.41 -8.31 -23.64
CA SER A 229 19.73 -8.67 -24.90
C SER A 229 18.20 -8.58 -24.79
N ARG A 230 17.67 -8.78 -23.57
CA ARG A 230 16.24 -8.68 -23.24
C ARG A 230 15.73 -7.24 -23.25
N LEU A 231 16.59 -6.26 -23.03
CA LEU A 231 16.22 -4.85 -23.16
C LEU A 231 16.20 -4.42 -24.63
N TYR A 232 17.08 -4.97 -25.46
CA TYR A 232 17.06 -4.69 -26.90
C TYR A 232 15.80 -5.20 -27.59
N SER A 233 15.16 -6.27 -27.09
CA SER A 233 13.86 -6.71 -27.60
C SER A 233 12.70 -5.75 -27.30
N ILE A 234 12.88 -4.79 -26.39
CA ILE A 234 11.89 -3.73 -26.12
C ILE A 234 11.98 -2.60 -27.15
N LEU A 235 13.18 -2.37 -27.71
CA LEU A 235 13.48 -1.26 -28.62
C LEU A 235 13.22 -1.58 -30.10
N ARG A 236 12.89 -2.83 -30.43
CA ARG A 236 12.78 -3.35 -31.80
C ARG A 236 11.32 -3.61 -32.16
#